data_AF-A0A950XWS4-F1
#
_entry.id   AF-A0A950XWS4-F1
#
_cell.length_a   1.000
_cell.length_b   1.000
_cell.length_c   1.000
_cell.angle_alpha   90.00
_cell.angle_beta   90.00
_cell.angle_gamma   90.00
#
_symmetry.space_group_name_H-M   'P 1'
#
loop_
_entity.id
_entity.type
_entity.pdbx_description
1 polymer ?
#
loop_
_entity_poly.entity_id
_entity_poly.type
_entity_poly.pdbx_seq_one_letter_code
_entity_poly.pdbx_strand_id
1 'polypeptide(L)'
;MRGTLPLLLTASGISLLAAEKVEIIRDGHGVPHIYARTAEGAAYGLGYAEAADRGDQLLANLQGAGHAGAPSALSRRVQAIITAYCAGINAQLGANNVDASMVETFSRTAFGLVPNANDIFIAPARSSEKATIAIISPNAEWSGAARLYAVEETSADGFVFAGLVPLGLPFPVIGHGESIAISVHGEGMAGNQALEEAWALVNSKSLDEAKRALQMAQLPRQTIFIGTAAGDIYDSRDGRVNPPDGILLTGGGVAPAEAMTRDLIEHTNTFSLESAVSLAYATDVYRAETWQTRIAKVAPGSDFARMITGWSRKAEWNSRPALAFYLFKMALGGDSPSVEPPPGLTDERLRAALRRAQDRLETEFAVDAGYGALFRIMREGERRSWAVGGGTAVEAGMATPRAIAFEPRGAVMVGHAGQAGLMVVAFSKPVKSVLALPFGESDLPDSPHFEDQARELFSRSTTMNTWFQDRKSLEKHSKDRKELIF
;
A
#
# COMPACT_ATOMS: atom_id res chain seq x y z
N MET A 1 7.58 31.22 76.71
CA MET A 1 7.56 31.37 75.25
C MET A 1 7.87 30.02 74.63
N ARG A 2 6.85 29.29 74.15
CA ARG A 2 7.01 28.03 73.40
C ARG A 2 6.74 28.36 71.94
N GLY A 3 7.75 28.30 71.09
CA GLY A 3 7.64 28.54 69.66
C GLY A 3 7.13 27.29 68.94
N THR A 4 5.98 27.42 68.30
CA THR A 4 5.42 26.43 67.37
C THR A 4 6.03 26.65 65.98
N LEU A 5 6.76 25.66 65.48
CA LEU A 5 7.24 25.57 64.10
C LEU A 5 6.07 25.15 63.19
N PRO A 6 5.81 25.80 62.03
CA PRO A 6 4.81 25.31 61.10
C PRO A 6 5.39 24.16 60.28
N LEU A 7 4.69 23.03 60.30
CA LEU A 7 4.92 21.89 59.44
C LEU A 7 4.49 22.28 58.01
N LEU A 8 5.46 22.52 57.10
CA LEU A 8 5.16 22.63 55.68
C LEU A 8 4.76 21.25 55.15
N LEU A 9 3.46 21.04 54.90
CA LEU A 9 3.02 19.98 53.99
C LEU A 9 3.40 20.38 52.57
N THR A 10 4.42 19.74 52.01
CA THR A 10 4.62 19.71 50.56
C THR A 10 3.53 18.83 49.95
N ALA A 11 2.49 19.46 49.39
CA ALA A 11 1.56 18.77 48.53
C ALA A 11 2.29 18.36 47.24
N SER A 12 2.76 17.11 47.18
CA SER A 12 3.14 16.47 45.93
C SER A 12 1.88 16.41 45.05
N GLY A 13 1.78 17.32 44.09
CA GLY A 13 0.74 17.30 43.07
C GLY A 13 0.91 16.06 42.21
N ILE A 14 0.18 14.99 42.53
CA ILE A 14 -0.13 13.93 41.59
C ILE A 14 -1.05 14.59 40.56
N SER A 15 -0.50 14.96 39.41
CA SER A 15 -1.32 15.30 38.26
C SER A 15 -2.02 14.00 37.85
N LEU A 16 -3.28 13.84 38.26
CA LEU A 16 -4.14 12.84 37.63
C LEU A 16 -4.17 13.20 36.14
N LEU A 17 -3.52 12.40 35.30
CA LEU A 17 -3.79 12.43 33.87
C LEU A 17 -5.29 12.17 33.73
N ALA A 18 -6.03 13.20 33.31
CA ALA A 18 -7.46 13.08 33.16
C ALA A 18 -7.73 12.09 32.04
N ALA A 19 -8.37 10.97 32.38
CA ALA A 19 -8.79 9.97 31.42
C ALA A 19 -9.44 10.64 30.20
N GLU A 20 -9.11 10.18 29.00
CA GLU A 20 -9.67 10.67 27.76
C GLU A 20 -10.57 9.64 27.09
N LYS A 21 -11.49 10.16 26.27
CA LYS A 21 -12.34 9.34 25.43
C LYS A 21 -11.65 9.16 24.08
N VAL A 22 -11.54 7.91 23.65
CA VAL A 22 -11.08 7.54 22.32
C VAL A 22 -12.26 6.91 21.59
N GLU A 23 -12.58 7.41 20.40
CA GLU A 23 -13.69 6.92 19.58
C GLU A 23 -13.12 6.27 18.31
N ILE A 24 -13.55 5.05 18.03
CA ILE A 24 -13.22 4.33 16.79
C ILE A 24 -14.50 4.18 16.00
N ILE A 25 -14.53 4.73 14.79
CA ILE A 25 -15.63 4.56 13.83
C ILE A 25 -15.07 3.76 12.67
N ARG A 26 -15.64 2.59 12.36
CA ARG A 26 -15.19 1.80 11.20
C ARG A 26 -16.04 2.10 9.97
N ASP A 27 -15.40 2.26 8.82
CA ASP A 27 -16.11 2.43 7.56
C ASP A 27 -16.74 1.11 7.05
N GLY A 28 -17.31 1.14 5.84
CA GLY A 28 -17.96 -0.01 5.22
C GLY A 28 -17.03 -1.20 4.92
N HIS A 29 -15.71 -1.00 4.94
CA HIS A 29 -14.69 -2.02 4.69
C HIS A 29 -13.81 -2.29 5.92
N GLY A 30 -14.24 -1.80 7.09
CA GLY A 30 -13.61 -2.10 8.36
C GLY A 30 -12.46 -1.17 8.73
N VAL A 31 -12.08 -0.18 7.91
CA VAL A 31 -10.97 0.73 8.23
C VAL A 31 -11.35 1.59 9.44
N PRO A 32 -10.54 1.58 10.52
CA PRO A 32 -10.79 2.41 11.69
C PRO A 32 -10.46 3.89 11.41
N HIS A 33 -11.39 4.76 11.76
CA HIS A 33 -11.19 6.19 11.92
C HIS A 33 -11.19 6.49 13.42
N ILE A 34 -10.03 6.89 13.94
CA ILE A 34 -9.76 7.03 15.36
C ILE A 34 -9.76 8.51 15.72
N TYR A 35 -10.61 8.89 16.67
CA TYR A 35 -10.73 10.24 17.19
C TYR A 35 -10.33 10.27 18.67
N ALA A 36 -9.36 11.11 19.01
CA ALA A 36 -8.88 11.31 20.38
C ALA A 36 -8.61 12.79 20.67
N ARG A 37 -8.32 13.15 21.93
CA ARG A 37 -7.84 14.50 22.25
C ARG A 37 -6.33 14.60 22.06
N THR A 38 -5.60 13.51 22.28
CA THR A 38 -4.14 13.46 22.16
C THR A 38 -3.68 12.43 21.14
N ALA A 39 -2.46 12.59 20.62
CA ALA A 39 -1.82 11.56 19.81
C ALA A 39 -1.62 10.24 20.57
N GLU A 40 -1.39 10.27 21.89
CA GLU A 40 -1.33 9.06 22.71
C GLU A 40 -2.67 8.32 22.72
N GLY A 41 -3.78 9.05 22.85
CA GLY A 41 -5.13 8.46 22.74
C GLY A 41 -5.42 7.88 21.35
N ALA A 42 -4.94 8.52 20.29
CA ALA A 42 -5.03 7.99 18.93
C ALA A 42 -4.25 6.66 18.82
N ALA A 43 -3.00 6.65 19.27
CA ALA A 43 -2.15 5.46 19.28
C ALA A 43 -2.74 4.32 20.13
N TYR A 44 -3.34 4.64 21.29
CA TYR A 44 -4.11 3.67 22.09
C TYR A 44 -5.26 3.06 21.27
N GLY A 45 -6.03 3.89 20.56
CA GLY A 45 -7.08 3.43 19.66
C GLY A 45 -6.55 2.54 18.53
N LEU A 46 -5.38 2.87 17.96
CA LEU A 46 -4.76 2.10 16.90
C LEU A 46 -4.34 0.72 17.40
N GLY A 47 -3.65 0.66 18.54
CA GLY A 47 -3.26 -0.60 19.16
C GLY A 47 -4.46 -1.49 19.49
N TYR A 48 -5.56 -0.89 19.96
CA TYR A 48 -6.81 -1.61 20.19
C TYR A 48 -7.40 -2.17 18.87
N ALA A 49 -7.45 -1.36 17.81
CA ALA A 49 -8.03 -1.75 16.53
C ALA A 49 -7.20 -2.85 15.83
N GLU A 50 -5.88 -2.68 15.74
CA GLU A 50 -4.97 -3.68 15.17
C GLU A 50 -5.08 -5.02 15.90
N ALA A 51 -5.12 -5.00 17.23
CA ALA A 51 -5.28 -6.21 18.04
C ALA A 51 -6.66 -6.87 17.84
N ALA A 52 -7.71 -6.08 17.60
CA ALA A 52 -9.05 -6.60 17.33
C ALA A 52 -9.14 -7.28 15.96
N ASP A 53 -8.45 -6.74 14.96
CA ASP A 53 -8.55 -7.23 13.58
C ASP A 53 -7.54 -8.32 13.24
N ARG A 54 -6.33 -8.23 13.80
CA ARG A 54 -5.15 -9.02 13.41
C ARG A 54 -4.27 -9.39 14.62
N GLY A 55 -4.87 -9.64 15.79
CA GLY A 55 -4.15 -9.88 17.05
C GLY A 55 -3.05 -10.95 16.99
N ASP A 56 -3.30 -12.10 16.36
CA ASP A 56 -2.29 -13.18 16.25
C ASP A 56 -1.07 -12.75 15.44
N GLN A 57 -1.29 -12.06 14.30
CA GLN A 57 -0.23 -11.54 13.44
C GLN A 57 0.55 -10.42 14.16
N LEU A 58 -0.16 -9.54 14.87
CA LEU A 58 0.44 -8.46 15.65
C LEU A 58 1.35 -8.99 16.76
N LEU A 59 0.89 -10.00 17.51
CA LEU A 59 1.70 -10.65 18.53
C LEU A 59 2.91 -11.37 17.92
N ALA A 60 2.73 -12.08 16.81
CA ALA A 60 3.84 -12.74 16.12
C ALA A 60 4.93 -11.75 15.69
N ASN A 61 4.54 -10.58 15.17
CA ASN A 61 5.47 -9.51 14.81
C ASN A 61 6.24 -8.97 16.02
N LEU A 62 5.52 -8.55 17.08
CA LEU A 62 6.11 -7.87 18.24
C LEU A 62 6.92 -8.82 19.12
N GLN A 63 6.38 -10.01 19.43
CA GLN A 63 7.09 -11.00 20.24
C GLN A 63 8.25 -11.63 19.47
N GLY A 64 8.11 -11.82 18.15
CA GLY A 64 9.17 -12.32 17.28
C GLY A 64 10.36 -11.37 17.19
N ALA A 65 10.15 -10.05 17.28
CA ALA A 65 11.21 -9.06 17.34
C ALA A 65 12.02 -9.12 18.65
N GLY A 66 11.38 -9.53 19.75
CA GLY A 66 11.98 -9.57 21.08
C GLY A 66 12.04 -8.18 21.74
N HIS A 67 12.86 -8.04 22.78
CA HIS A 67 12.93 -6.82 23.58
C HIS A 67 14.21 -6.03 23.28
N ALA A 68 14.15 -4.73 23.49
CA ALA A 68 15.32 -3.86 23.33
C ALA A 68 16.38 -4.20 24.38
N GLY A 69 17.63 -4.39 23.94
CA GLY A 69 18.77 -4.65 24.84
C GLY A 69 19.39 -3.41 25.47
N ALA A 70 18.91 -2.21 25.13
CA ALA A 70 19.43 -0.93 25.59
C ALA A 70 18.28 0.03 25.94
N PRO A 71 18.52 1.05 26.79
CA PRO A 71 17.52 2.09 27.07
C PRO A 71 17.05 2.79 25.80
N SER A 72 15.79 3.24 25.79
CA SER A 72 15.19 3.96 24.66
C SER A 72 15.98 5.22 24.32
N ALA A 73 16.25 5.40 23.03
CA ALA A 73 16.88 6.61 22.48
C ALA A 73 15.86 7.67 22.04
N LEU A 74 14.56 7.37 22.21
CA LEU A 74 13.45 8.19 21.75
C LEU A 74 13.13 9.30 22.76
N SER A 75 12.48 10.36 22.29
CA SER A 75 12.00 11.42 23.16
C SER A 75 10.87 10.91 24.07
N ARG A 76 10.63 11.62 25.19
CA ARG A 76 9.50 11.30 26.10
C ARG A 76 8.15 11.30 25.39
N ARG A 77 8.00 12.11 24.34
CA ARG A 77 6.76 12.19 23.56
C ARG A 77 6.54 10.90 22.77
N VAL A 78 7.52 10.45 22.00
CA VAL A 78 7.40 9.21 21.22
C VAL A 78 7.28 7.99 22.14
N GLN A 79 8.01 7.96 23.26
CA GLN A 79 7.83 6.91 24.28
C GLN A 79 6.40 6.87 24.85
N ALA A 80 5.77 8.02 25.07
CA ALA A 80 4.38 8.09 25.56
C ALA A 80 3.38 7.53 24.52
N ILE A 81 3.58 7.85 23.24
CA ILE A 81 2.79 7.31 22.13
C ILE A 81 2.91 5.78 22.05
N ILE A 82 4.15 5.24 22.09
CA ILE A 82 4.39 3.80 22.10
C ILE A 82 3.73 3.13 23.31
N THR A 83 3.85 3.74 24.49
CA THR A 83 3.26 3.20 25.73
C THR A 83 1.74 3.14 25.63
N ALA A 84 1.10 4.17 25.08
CA ALA A 84 -0.34 4.22 24.87
C ALA A 84 -0.81 3.17 23.84
N TYR A 85 -0.07 3.01 22.74
CA TYR A 85 -0.29 1.97 21.75
C TYR A 85 -0.26 0.56 22.36
N CYS A 86 0.78 0.24 23.14
CA CYS A 86 0.86 -1.04 23.86
C CYS A 86 -0.29 -1.23 24.85
N ALA A 87 -0.72 -0.17 25.53
CA ALA A 87 -1.88 -0.22 26.43
C ALA A 87 -3.18 -0.54 25.67
N GLY A 88 -3.35 -0.02 24.45
CA GLY A 88 -4.48 -0.35 23.57
C GLY A 88 -4.51 -1.83 23.17
N ILE A 89 -3.36 -2.35 22.75
CA ILE A 89 -3.19 -3.78 22.42
C ILE A 89 -3.55 -4.65 23.63
N ASN A 90 -2.94 -4.38 24.77
CA ASN A 90 -3.13 -5.17 25.99
C ASN A 90 -4.57 -5.09 26.50
N ALA A 91 -5.22 -3.93 26.37
CA ALA A 91 -6.64 -3.77 26.71
C ALA A 91 -7.54 -4.64 25.83
N GLN A 92 -7.28 -4.70 24.52
CA GLN A 92 -8.07 -5.54 23.60
C GLN A 92 -7.83 -7.03 23.82
N LEU A 93 -6.59 -7.44 24.05
CA LEU A 93 -6.23 -8.84 24.25
C LEU A 93 -6.49 -9.35 25.68
N GLY A 94 -6.79 -8.46 26.62
CA GLY A 94 -7.08 -8.81 28.02
C GLY A 94 -5.88 -9.30 28.83
N ALA A 95 -4.66 -9.01 28.38
CA ALA A 95 -3.42 -9.40 29.05
C ALA A 95 -2.26 -8.47 28.68
N ASN A 96 -1.22 -8.41 29.53
CA ASN A 96 0.01 -7.66 29.26
C ASN A 96 0.93 -8.46 28.32
N ASN A 97 0.52 -8.60 27.07
CA ASN A 97 1.20 -9.42 26.06
C ASN A 97 2.37 -8.69 25.38
N VAL A 98 2.34 -7.36 25.37
CA VAL A 98 3.34 -6.52 24.69
C VAL A 98 3.78 -5.34 25.56
N ASP A 99 4.99 -4.84 25.31
CA ASP A 99 5.53 -3.64 25.93
C ASP A 99 6.27 -2.74 24.92
N ALA A 100 6.63 -1.53 25.35
CA ALA A 100 7.25 -0.53 24.49
C ALA A 100 8.57 -0.99 23.86
N SER A 101 9.34 -1.83 24.55
CA SER A 101 10.63 -2.31 24.07
C SER A 101 10.49 -3.26 22.89
N MET A 102 9.38 -4.01 22.82
CA MET A 102 9.04 -4.84 21.66
C MET A 102 8.76 -3.99 20.42
N VAL A 103 7.97 -2.91 20.57
CA VAL A 103 7.64 -1.98 19.48
C VAL A 103 8.89 -1.27 18.97
N GLU A 104 9.74 -0.77 19.86
CA GLU A 104 11.01 -0.14 19.48
C GLU A 104 11.91 -1.14 18.72
N THR A 105 11.97 -2.39 19.15
CA THR A 105 12.77 -3.43 18.49
C THR A 105 12.21 -3.79 17.12
N PHE A 106 10.90 -4.02 17.02
CA PHE A 106 10.21 -4.31 15.76
C PHE A 106 10.36 -3.17 14.76
N SER A 107 10.32 -1.91 15.20
CA SER A 107 10.46 -0.76 14.31
C SER A 107 11.78 -0.75 13.53
N ARG A 108 12.84 -1.40 14.05
CA ARG A 108 14.14 -1.48 13.37
C ARG A 108 14.07 -2.27 12.07
N THR A 109 13.12 -3.19 11.96
CA THR A 109 12.90 -4.01 10.75
C THR A 109 11.63 -3.63 10.02
N ALA A 110 10.63 -3.06 10.70
CA ALA A 110 9.32 -2.74 10.12
C ALA A 110 9.42 -1.82 8.89
N PHE A 111 10.32 -0.84 8.91
CA PHE A 111 10.54 0.06 7.78
C PHE A 111 11.11 -0.66 6.54
N GLY A 112 11.77 -1.80 6.70
CA GLY A 112 12.27 -2.62 5.59
C GLY A 112 11.26 -3.62 5.01
N LEU A 113 10.03 -3.68 5.55
CA LEU A 113 8.99 -4.60 5.09
C LEU A 113 8.34 -4.18 3.76
N VAL A 114 8.54 -2.92 3.34
CA VAL A 114 8.11 -2.39 2.05
C VAL A 114 9.34 -2.20 1.17
N PRO A 115 9.82 -3.25 0.47
CA PRO A 115 11.10 -3.21 -0.24
C PRO A 115 11.07 -2.28 -1.47
N ASN A 116 9.91 -2.11 -2.11
CA ASN A 116 9.76 -1.23 -3.27
C ASN A 116 8.32 -0.70 -3.38
N ALA A 117 8.08 0.17 -4.36
CA ALA A 117 6.76 0.76 -4.60
C ALA A 117 6.61 1.22 -6.06
N ASN A 118 5.37 1.36 -6.51
CA ASN A 118 4.99 1.97 -7.78
C ASN A 118 4.51 3.42 -7.59
N ASP A 119 5.19 4.18 -6.73
CA ASP A 119 4.78 5.53 -6.33
C ASP A 119 4.93 6.54 -7.47
N ILE A 120 3.97 7.45 -7.58
CA ILE A 120 3.96 8.53 -8.58
C ILE A 120 3.43 9.80 -7.91
N PHE A 121 4.21 10.87 -7.92
CA PHE A 121 3.82 12.18 -7.41
C PHE A 121 3.75 13.16 -8.58
N ILE A 122 2.60 13.84 -8.67
CA ILE A 122 2.19 14.64 -9.81
C ILE A 122 2.03 16.07 -9.33
N ALA A 123 2.80 16.98 -9.90
CA ALA A 123 2.78 18.39 -9.56
C ALA A 123 1.44 19.05 -9.99
N PRO A 124 1.02 20.16 -9.34
CA PRO A 124 -0.20 20.90 -9.69
C PRO A 124 -0.35 21.24 -11.17
N ALA A 125 0.76 21.51 -11.88
CA ALA A 125 0.76 21.83 -13.29
C ALA A 125 0.21 20.69 -14.18
N ARG A 126 0.39 19.44 -13.74
CA ARG A 126 -0.09 18.23 -14.41
C ARG A 126 -1.42 17.73 -13.85
N SER A 127 -2.06 18.45 -12.93
CA SER A 127 -3.35 18.11 -12.34
C SER A 127 -4.49 19.02 -12.84
N SER A 128 -5.68 18.44 -12.94
CA SER A 128 -6.92 19.12 -13.29
C SER A 128 -7.44 20.01 -12.15
N GLU A 129 -7.21 19.56 -10.92
CA GLU A 129 -7.55 20.24 -9.67
C GLU A 129 -6.56 21.34 -9.29
N LYS A 130 -5.46 21.49 -10.06
CA LYS A 130 -4.33 22.40 -9.74
C LYS A 130 -3.78 22.14 -8.34
N ALA A 131 -3.74 20.87 -7.97
CA ALA A 131 -3.23 20.38 -6.70
C ALA A 131 -2.20 19.28 -6.94
N THR A 132 -1.32 19.08 -5.97
CA THR A 132 -0.46 17.89 -5.96
C THR A 132 -1.35 16.64 -5.86
N ILE A 133 -1.08 15.65 -6.69
CA ILE A 133 -1.66 14.31 -6.59
C ILE A 133 -0.53 13.33 -6.25
N ALA A 134 -0.72 12.49 -5.25
CA ALA A 134 0.19 11.40 -4.93
C ALA A 134 -0.53 10.06 -5.10
N ILE A 135 0.03 9.21 -5.96
CA ILE A 135 -0.26 7.78 -6.06
C ILE A 135 0.78 7.10 -5.17
N ILE A 136 0.33 6.59 -4.03
CA ILE A 136 1.12 5.85 -3.06
C ILE A 136 0.75 4.38 -3.23
N SER A 137 1.68 3.58 -3.72
CA SER A 137 1.45 2.20 -4.14
C SER A 137 2.62 1.31 -3.69
N PRO A 138 2.81 1.13 -2.36
CA PRO A 138 3.80 0.23 -1.81
C PRO A 138 3.62 -1.18 -2.34
N ASN A 139 4.74 -1.84 -2.62
CA ASN A 139 4.77 -3.24 -2.99
C ASN A 139 5.34 -4.05 -1.81
N ALA A 140 4.60 -5.07 -1.40
CA ALA A 140 4.98 -5.95 -0.30
C ALA A 140 4.36 -7.34 -0.50
N GLU A 141 4.77 -8.30 0.33
CA GLU A 141 4.09 -9.59 0.46
C GLU A 141 2.69 -9.38 1.05
N TRP A 142 1.72 -10.17 0.58
CA TRP A 142 0.32 -10.10 1.02
C TRP A 142 0.01 -11.03 2.20
N SER A 143 1.03 -11.66 2.76
CA SER A 143 0.98 -12.53 3.93
C SER A 143 2.13 -12.22 4.89
N GLY A 144 1.98 -12.57 6.16
CA GLY A 144 3.03 -12.37 7.18
C GLY A 144 3.28 -10.89 7.49
N ALA A 145 4.43 -10.58 8.09
CA ALA A 145 4.70 -9.28 8.72
C ALA A 145 4.55 -8.06 7.80
N ALA A 146 4.74 -8.23 6.49
CA ALA A 146 4.76 -7.13 5.52
C ALA A 146 3.37 -6.60 5.14
N ARG A 147 2.30 -7.28 5.54
CA ARG A 147 0.94 -6.86 5.18
C ARG A 147 0.53 -5.61 5.94
N LEU A 148 0.24 -4.56 5.19
CA LEU A 148 -0.13 -3.25 5.72
C LEU A 148 -1.56 -3.25 6.30
N TYR A 149 -1.76 -2.41 7.30
CA TYR A 149 -3.05 -2.11 7.93
C TYR A 149 -3.41 -0.65 7.60
N ALA A 150 -4.68 -0.37 7.31
CA ALA A 150 -5.14 0.96 6.94
C ALA A 150 -5.82 1.64 8.14
N VAL A 151 -5.56 2.93 8.32
CA VAL A 151 -6.13 3.71 9.43
C VAL A 151 -6.24 5.18 9.07
N GLU A 152 -7.22 5.87 9.64
CA GLU A 152 -7.20 7.32 9.79
C GLU A 152 -7.17 7.69 11.28
N GLU A 153 -6.19 8.50 11.68
CA GLU A 153 -6.08 9.01 13.04
C GLU A 153 -6.31 10.52 13.04
N THR A 154 -7.11 10.99 13.99
CA THR A 154 -7.39 12.41 14.24
C THR A 154 -7.31 12.68 15.73
N SER A 155 -6.48 13.64 16.10
CA SER A 155 -6.31 14.10 17.49
C SER A 155 -6.52 15.61 17.59
N ALA A 156 -7.11 16.05 18.70
CA ALA A 156 -7.36 17.48 18.94
C ALA A 156 -6.07 18.30 19.17
N ASP A 157 -4.95 17.64 19.52
CA ASP A 157 -3.63 18.27 19.65
C ASP A 157 -2.88 18.39 18.31
N GLY A 158 -3.50 17.99 17.20
CA GLY A 158 -3.10 18.39 15.84
C GLY A 158 -2.49 17.30 14.96
N PHE A 159 -2.41 16.05 15.44
CA PHE A 159 -2.04 14.92 14.61
C PHE A 159 -3.27 14.41 13.83
N VAL A 160 -3.19 14.48 12.50
CA VAL A 160 -4.21 14.03 11.57
C VAL A 160 -3.52 13.34 10.40
N PHE A 161 -3.79 12.04 10.21
CA PHE A 161 -3.14 11.26 9.16
C PHE A 161 -4.02 10.09 8.71
N ALA A 162 -4.22 9.93 7.41
CA ALA A 162 -4.79 8.74 6.79
C ALA A 162 -3.67 7.98 6.09
N GLY A 163 -3.52 6.69 6.38
CA GLY A 163 -2.37 5.97 5.88
C GLY A 163 -2.40 4.46 6.07
N LEU A 164 -1.25 3.90 5.75
CA LEU A 164 -0.88 2.51 5.86
C LEU A 164 0.19 2.37 6.94
N VAL A 165 0.05 1.35 7.76
CA VAL A 165 0.95 1.04 8.87
C VAL A 165 1.41 -0.42 8.77
N PRO A 166 2.73 -0.71 8.81
CA PRO A 166 3.20 -2.03 9.14
C PRO A 166 2.68 -2.44 10.52
N LEU A 167 1.91 -3.52 10.59
CA LEU A 167 1.24 -3.98 11.80
C LEU A 167 2.24 -4.15 12.95
N GLY A 168 2.11 -3.35 14.00
CA GLY A 168 3.11 -3.26 15.09
C GLY A 168 3.77 -1.89 15.25
N LEU A 169 3.53 -0.94 14.35
CA LEU A 169 3.97 0.45 14.52
C LEU A 169 2.86 1.31 15.16
N PRO A 170 3.21 2.31 16.00
CA PRO A 170 2.24 3.04 16.83
C PRO A 170 1.53 4.19 16.11
N PHE A 171 1.74 4.36 14.81
CA PHE A 171 1.09 5.34 13.93
C PHE A 171 1.40 5.00 12.45
N PRO A 172 0.58 5.40 11.47
CA PRO A 172 0.85 5.20 10.05
C PRO A 172 2.06 6.01 9.61
N VAL A 173 2.85 5.43 8.69
CA VAL A 173 4.12 6.01 8.20
C VAL A 173 4.13 6.21 6.68
N ILE A 174 3.10 5.71 5.99
CA ILE A 174 2.86 5.84 4.55
C ILE A 174 1.45 6.40 4.39
N GLY A 175 1.24 7.46 3.62
CA GLY A 175 -0.10 8.05 3.45
C GLY A 175 -0.05 9.57 3.39
N HIS A 176 -1.03 10.25 3.98
CA HIS A 176 -1.07 11.70 3.98
C HIS A 176 -1.76 12.30 5.22
N GLY A 177 -1.35 13.50 5.57
CA GLY A 177 -2.10 14.43 6.40
C GLY A 177 -2.79 15.51 5.56
N GLU A 178 -3.07 16.66 6.18
CA GLU A 178 -3.68 17.81 5.49
C GLU A 178 -2.72 18.52 4.53
N SER A 179 -1.41 18.46 4.81
CA SER A 179 -0.39 19.29 4.14
C SER A 179 0.70 18.50 3.44
N ILE A 180 0.84 17.21 3.75
CA ILE A 180 1.91 16.37 3.25
C ILE A 180 1.40 14.96 2.94
N ALA A 181 1.88 14.39 1.84
CA ALA A 181 1.76 13.01 1.45
C ALA A 181 3.16 12.41 1.45
N ILE A 182 3.30 11.22 2.02
CA ILE A 182 4.57 10.56 2.28
C ILE A 182 4.45 9.13 1.76
N SER A 183 5.36 8.74 0.89
CA SER A 183 5.62 7.32 0.62
C SER A 183 7.03 6.97 1.07
N VAL A 184 7.18 5.75 1.60
CA VAL A 184 8.43 5.25 2.15
C VAL A 184 8.59 3.82 1.66
N HIS A 185 9.71 3.52 0.99
CA HIS A 185 10.06 2.15 0.61
C HIS A 185 11.58 1.98 0.53
N GLY A 186 12.05 0.76 0.78
CA GLY A 186 13.44 0.36 0.66
C GLY A 186 13.80 -0.77 1.61
N GLU A 187 15.04 -1.23 1.50
CA GLU A 187 15.55 -2.34 2.29
C GLU A 187 16.52 -1.88 3.37
N GLY A 188 16.68 -2.70 4.40
CA GLY A 188 17.67 -2.53 5.45
C GLY A 188 17.05 -2.26 6.82
N MET A 189 17.93 -2.15 7.81
CA MET A 189 17.55 -1.90 9.19
C MET A 189 17.56 -0.40 9.49
N ALA A 190 16.53 0.05 10.20
CA ALA A 190 16.44 1.41 10.70
C ALA A 190 17.30 1.63 11.96
N GLY A 191 17.67 2.88 12.19
CA GLY A 191 18.33 3.37 13.39
C GLY A 191 17.42 3.31 14.62
N ASN A 192 18.01 3.53 15.79
CA ASN A 192 17.29 3.48 17.07
C ASN A 192 16.37 4.69 17.31
N GLN A 193 16.44 5.72 16.48
CA GLN A 193 15.53 6.88 16.51
C GLN A 193 14.60 6.91 15.28
N ALA A 194 14.39 5.78 14.60
CA ALA A 194 13.55 5.71 13.39
C ALA A 194 12.11 6.16 13.64
N LEU A 195 11.53 5.81 14.79
CA LEU A 195 10.20 6.29 15.18
C LEU A 195 10.17 7.80 15.46
N GLU A 196 11.28 8.40 15.89
CA GLU A 196 11.36 9.85 16.10
C GLU A 196 11.37 10.60 14.75
N GLU A 197 12.14 10.10 13.78
CA GLU A 197 12.15 10.64 12.41
C GLU A 197 10.79 10.46 11.74
N ALA A 198 10.21 9.25 11.81
CA ALA A 198 8.90 8.96 11.23
C ALA A 198 7.80 9.84 11.85
N TRP A 199 7.80 10.01 13.17
CA TRP A 199 6.86 10.88 13.86
C TRP A 199 6.97 12.35 13.41
N ALA A 200 8.19 12.85 13.24
CA ALA A 200 8.44 14.19 12.73
C ALA A 200 8.00 14.37 11.27
N LEU A 201 8.19 13.35 10.43
CA LEU A 201 7.74 13.32 9.04
C LEU A 201 6.21 13.41 8.93
N VAL A 202 5.48 12.52 9.61
CA VAL A 202 4.01 12.46 9.49
C VAL A 202 3.29 13.68 10.07
N ASN A 203 3.97 14.42 10.97
CA ASN A 203 3.48 15.69 11.51
C ASN A 203 3.91 16.91 10.70
N SER A 204 4.75 16.75 9.68
CA SER A 204 5.27 17.88 8.89
C SER A 204 4.15 18.60 8.13
N LYS A 205 4.17 19.93 8.18
CA LYS A 205 3.22 20.81 7.50
C LYS A 205 3.80 21.47 6.24
N SER A 206 5.09 21.25 5.98
CA SER A 206 5.81 21.78 4.82
C SER A 206 6.95 20.86 4.38
N LEU A 207 7.45 21.07 3.16
CA LEU A 207 8.63 20.36 2.67
C LEU A 207 9.87 20.65 3.52
N ASP A 208 9.99 21.87 4.06
CA ASP A 208 11.14 22.25 4.90
C ASP A 208 11.12 21.53 6.25
N GLU A 209 9.94 21.34 6.85
CA GLU A 209 9.80 20.51 8.04
C GLU A 209 10.15 19.06 7.76
N ALA A 210 9.65 18.52 6.65
CA ALA A 210 9.94 17.14 6.27
C ALA A 210 11.44 16.92 5.99
N LYS A 211 12.09 17.86 5.29
CA LYS A 211 13.54 17.82 5.08
C LYS A 211 14.34 17.91 6.37
N ARG A 212 13.88 18.68 7.37
CA ARG A 212 14.50 18.70 8.71
C ARG A 212 14.35 17.36 9.43
N ALA A 213 13.20 16.71 9.32
CA ALA A 213 13.03 15.35 9.86
C ALA A 213 14.01 14.36 9.19
N LEU A 214 14.12 14.40 7.86
CA LEU A 214 15.04 13.53 7.10
C LEU A 214 16.53 13.70 7.45
N GLN A 215 16.92 14.84 8.04
CA GLN A 215 18.29 15.05 8.53
C GLN A 215 18.65 14.14 9.71
N MET A 216 17.67 13.53 10.37
CA MET A 216 17.90 12.55 11.44
C MET A 216 18.56 11.26 10.93
N ALA A 217 18.34 10.92 9.66
CA ALA A 217 18.99 9.81 8.95
C ALA A 217 18.90 8.46 9.70
N GLN A 218 17.72 8.16 10.26
CA GLN A 218 17.40 6.95 11.00
C GLN A 218 16.65 5.93 10.15
N LEU A 219 15.83 6.38 9.20
CA LEU A 219 15.25 5.48 8.22
C LEU A 219 16.39 4.88 7.37
N PRO A 220 16.31 3.58 6.97
CA PRO A 220 17.33 2.97 6.13
C PRO A 220 17.45 3.74 4.80
N ARG A 221 18.40 3.40 3.92
CA ARG A 221 18.51 4.04 2.59
C ARG A 221 17.25 3.74 1.76
N GLN A 222 16.21 4.50 2.04
CA GLN A 222 14.88 4.40 1.51
C GLN A 222 14.68 5.49 0.50
N THR A 223 13.90 5.16 -0.51
CA THR A 223 13.25 6.17 -1.33
C THR A 223 12.09 6.71 -0.51
N ILE A 224 12.15 7.99 -0.18
CA ILE A 224 11.06 8.71 0.45
C ILE A 224 10.60 9.76 -0.54
N PHE A 225 9.35 9.64 -0.97
CA PHE A 225 8.71 10.70 -1.75
C PHE A 225 7.81 11.53 -0.87
N ILE A 226 7.89 12.83 -1.07
CA ILE A 226 7.07 13.81 -0.37
C ILE A 226 6.31 14.63 -1.40
N GLY A 227 5.01 14.80 -1.16
CA GLY A 227 4.13 15.69 -1.90
C GLY A 227 3.48 16.66 -0.93
N THR A 228 3.44 17.95 -1.23
CA THR A 228 2.84 18.94 -0.33
C THR A 228 1.58 19.56 -0.93
N ALA A 229 0.68 20.02 -0.05
CA ALA A 229 -0.46 20.82 -0.44
C ALA A 229 -0.07 22.17 -1.07
N ALA A 230 1.17 22.63 -0.85
CA ALA A 230 1.73 23.83 -1.45
C ALA A 230 2.17 23.63 -2.92
N GLY A 231 2.23 22.38 -3.39
CA GLY A 231 2.59 22.07 -4.78
C GLY A 231 3.94 21.41 -4.97
N ASP A 232 4.68 21.15 -3.88
CA ASP A 232 6.01 20.55 -3.97
C ASP A 232 5.93 19.04 -4.08
N ILE A 233 6.76 18.47 -4.95
CA ILE A 233 7.06 17.03 -5.00
C ILE A 233 8.57 16.84 -4.86
N TYR A 234 8.99 15.92 -4.00
CA TYR A 234 10.38 15.75 -3.57
C TYR A 234 10.81 14.29 -3.51
N ASP A 235 12.05 14.05 -3.93
CA ASP A 235 12.73 12.75 -3.90
C ASP A 235 13.91 12.79 -2.94
N SER A 236 13.90 11.95 -1.90
CA SER A 236 14.99 11.93 -0.91
C SER A 236 16.31 11.38 -1.44
N ARG A 237 16.30 10.62 -2.54
CA ARG A 237 17.49 9.90 -3.03
C ARG A 237 18.54 10.83 -3.62
N ASP A 238 18.08 11.79 -4.41
CA ASP A 238 18.91 12.79 -5.09
C ASP A 238 18.61 14.23 -4.61
N GLY A 239 17.63 14.39 -3.72
CA GLY A 239 17.21 15.69 -3.19
C GLY A 239 16.41 16.53 -4.20
N ARG A 240 15.97 15.95 -5.31
CA ARG A 240 15.26 16.67 -6.38
C ARG A 240 13.91 17.16 -5.88
N VAL A 241 13.58 18.40 -6.26
CA VAL A 241 12.29 19.05 -5.99
C VAL A 241 11.68 19.47 -7.33
N ASN A 242 10.38 19.25 -7.52
CA ASN A 242 9.60 19.75 -8.66
C ASN A 242 10.29 19.56 -10.02
N PRO A 243 10.45 18.30 -10.48
CA PRO A 243 11.04 18.04 -11.77
C PRO A 243 10.32 18.76 -12.92
N PRO A 244 11.03 19.11 -14.00
CA PRO A 244 10.48 19.98 -15.05
C PRO A 244 9.22 19.46 -15.75
N ASP A 245 9.06 18.15 -15.87
CA ASP A 245 7.88 17.48 -16.44
C ASP A 245 6.69 17.39 -15.45
N GLY A 246 6.91 17.81 -14.20
CA GLY A 246 5.93 17.78 -13.12
C GLY A 246 5.63 16.38 -12.61
N ILE A 247 6.50 15.39 -12.86
CA ILE A 247 6.28 14.00 -12.47
C ILE A 247 7.50 13.45 -11.72
N LEU A 248 7.23 12.91 -10.54
CA LEU A 248 8.17 12.09 -9.78
C LEU A 248 7.64 10.67 -9.77
N LEU A 249 8.48 9.68 -10.10
CA LEU A 249 8.13 8.27 -10.01
C LEU A 249 9.33 7.47 -9.51
N THR A 250 9.07 6.38 -8.79
CA THR A 250 10.10 5.45 -8.31
C THR A 250 10.96 4.97 -9.49
N GLY A 251 12.28 5.05 -9.36
CA GLY A 251 13.22 4.72 -10.43
C GLY A 251 14.45 3.98 -9.92
N GLY A 252 14.80 2.84 -10.51
CA GLY A 252 15.91 1.99 -10.03
C GLY A 252 16.63 1.18 -11.12
N GLY A 253 16.40 1.49 -12.39
CA GLY A 253 16.77 0.65 -13.54
C GLY A 253 15.48 0.16 -14.19
N VAL A 254 15.27 0.50 -15.46
CA VAL A 254 13.92 0.52 -16.06
C VAL A 254 13.31 -0.88 -16.14
N ALA A 255 12.67 -1.28 -15.04
CA ALA A 255 11.82 -2.45 -15.02
C ALA A 255 10.71 -2.22 -16.06
N PRO A 256 10.36 -3.22 -16.88
CA PRO A 256 9.32 -3.09 -17.90
C PRO A 256 8.00 -2.43 -17.46
N ALA A 257 7.59 -2.64 -16.21
CA ALA A 257 6.43 -1.99 -15.62
C ALA A 257 6.60 -0.47 -15.51
N GLU A 258 7.76 0.00 -15.06
CA GLU A 258 8.09 1.43 -14.97
C GLU A 258 8.09 2.09 -16.35
N ALA A 259 8.66 1.42 -17.36
CA ALA A 259 8.66 1.92 -18.73
C ALA A 259 7.23 2.10 -19.26
N MET A 260 6.36 1.10 -19.06
CA MET A 260 4.95 1.21 -19.46
C MET A 260 4.23 2.34 -18.73
N THR A 261 4.50 2.52 -17.43
CA THR A 261 3.95 3.64 -16.66
C THR A 261 4.39 4.99 -17.25
N ARG A 262 5.67 5.14 -17.62
CA ARG A 262 6.17 6.35 -18.29
C ARG A 262 5.47 6.59 -19.62
N ASP A 263 5.33 5.57 -20.46
CA ASP A 263 4.61 5.66 -21.73
C ASP A 263 3.17 6.15 -21.52
N LEU A 264 2.45 5.61 -20.52
CA LEU A 264 1.09 6.04 -20.19
C LEU A 264 1.04 7.50 -19.70
N ILE A 265 2.02 7.93 -18.90
CA ILE A 265 2.12 9.31 -18.40
C ILE A 265 2.40 10.29 -19.55
N GLU A 266 3.25 9.94 -20.50
CA GLU A 266 3.56 10.78 -21.66
C GLU A 266 2.33 11.06 -22.53
N HIS A 267 1.41 10.10 -22.62
CA HIS A 267 0.15 10.25 -23.34
C HIS A 267 -0.99 10.85 -22.49
N THR A 268 -0.71 11.21 -21.24
CA THR A 268 -1.70 11.80 -20.32
C THR A 268 -1.34 13.25 -20.02
N ASN A 269 -2.05 14.18 -20.65
CA ASN A 269 -1.78 15.62 -20.50
C ASN A 269 -2.03 16.15 -19.07
N THR A 270 -3.13 15.72 -18.45
CA THR A 270 -3.58 16.22 -17.15
C THR A 270 -4.27 15.13 -16.36
N PHE A 271 -3.98 15.03 -15.06
CA PHE A 271 -4.51 14.02 -14.16
C PHE A 271 -5.62 14.58 -13.28
N SER A 272 -6.69 13.81 -13.10
CA SER A 272 -7.63 13.92 -11.99
C SER A 272 -7.33 12.83 -10.95
N LEU A 273 -7.99 12.90 -9.80
CA LEU A 273 -7.96 11.78 -8.83
C LEU A 273 -8.36 10.43 -9.48
N GLU A 274 -9.38 10.44 -10.35
CA GLU A 274 -9.89 9.24 -11.02
C GLU A 274 -8.89 8.68 -12.07
N SER A 275 -8.28 9.55 -12.87
CA SER A 275 -7.28 9.10 -13.84
C SER A 275 -5.99 8.63 -13.17
N ALA A 276 -5.67 9.16 -11.98
CA ALA A 276 -4.56 8.69 -11.16
C ALA A 276 -4.83 7.27 -10.60
N VAL A 277 -6.06 6.99 -10.14
CA VAL A 277 -6.47 5.61 -9.78
C VAL A 277 -6.40 4.68 -11.00
N SER A 278 -6.87 5.14 -12.16
CA SER A 278 -6.83 4.36 -13.40
C SER A 278 -5.39 4.02 -13.81
N LEU A 279 -4.44 4.95 -13.64
CA LEU A 279 -3.03 4.72 -13.89
C LEU A 279 -2.45 3.69 -12.90
N ALA A 280 -2.79 3.80 -11.62
CA ALA A 280 -2.30 2.88 -10.59
C ALA A 280 -2.77 1.43 -10.79
N TYR A 281 -3.90 1.22 -11.46
CA TYR A 281 -4.43 -0.10 -11.82
C TYR A 281 -4.21 -0.48 -13.29
N ALA A 282 -3.42 0.28 -14.04
CA ALA A 282 -3.23 0.02 -15.46
C ALA A 282 -2.64 -1.38 -15.71
N THR A 283 -3.29 -2.12 -16.62
CA THR A 283 -2.90 -3.47 -17.02
C THR A 283 -2.28 -3.52 -18.41
N ASP A 284 -1.93 -2.37 -18.98
CA ASP A 284 -1.26 -2.26 -20.26
C ASP A 284 0.06 -3.04 -20.24
N VAL A 285 0.26 -3.89 -21.26
CA VAL A 285 1.38 -4.81 -21.34
C VAL A 285 2.51 -4.17 -22.15
N TYR A 286 3.64 -3.95 -21.47
CA TYR A 286 4.81 -3.31 -22.06
C TYR A 286 5.28 -4.06 -23.31
N ARG A 287 5.46 -3.32 -24.41
CA ARG A 287 5.97 -3.80 -25.71
C ARG A 287 5.12 -4.87 -26.40
N ALA A 288 3.87 -5.07 -25.99
CA ALA A 288 2.99 -6.06 -26.61
C ALA A 288 2.76 -5.84 -28.11
N GLU A 289 2.84 -4.60 -28.61
CA GLU A 289 2.74 -4.29 -30.04
C GLU A 289 3.87 -4.89 -30.89
N THR A 290 5.06 -5.08 -30.30
CA THR A 290 6.18 -5.74 -30.99
C THR A 290 5.88 -7.21 -31.25
N TRP A 291 5.25 -7.88 -30.27
CA TRP A 291 4.75 -9.25 -30.41
C TRP A 291 3.59 -9.33 -31.39
N GLN A 292 2.61 -8.43 -31.31
CA GLN A 292 1.49 -8.40 -32.26
C GLN A 292 2.00 -8.23 -33.70
N THR A 293 2.95 -7.32 -33.92
CA THR A 293 3.59 -7.12 -35.23
C THR A 293 4.26 -8.40 -35.73
N ARG A 294 5.00 -9.10 -34.87
CA ARG A 294 5.68 -10.36 -35.21
C ARG A 294 4.70 -11.49 -35.50
N ILE A 295 3.65 -11.63 -34.70
CA ILE A 295 2.60 -12.65 -34.85
C ILE A 295 1.83 -12.44 -36.17
N ALA A 296 1.42 -11.19 -36.46
CA ALA A 296 0.70 -10.83 -37.68
C ALA A 296 1.49 -11.22 -38.94
N LYS A 297 2.81 -11.01 -38.94
CA LYS A 297 3.69 -11.40 -40.05
C LYS A 297 3.80 -12.92 -40.22
N VAL A 298 3.89 -13.67 -39.12
CA VAL A 298 4.21 -15.11 -39.15
C VAL A 298 2.98 -15.99 -39.39
N ALA A 299 1.81 -15.55 -38.94
CA ALA A 299 0.57 -16.32 -38.97
C ALA A 299 -0.68 -15.50 -39.41
N PRO A 300 -0.63 -14.76 -40.53
CA PRO A 300 -1.73 -13.85 -40.94
C PRO A 300 -3.08 -14.55 -41.19
N GLY A 301 -3.06 -15.85 -41.52
CA GLY A 301 -4.25 -16.65 -41.79
C GLY A 301 -4.96 -17.23 -40.55
N SER A 302 -4.33 -17.22 -39.37
CA SER A 302 -4.86 -17.87 -38.16
C SER A 302 -5.86 -16.96 -37.43
N ASP A 303 -7.04 -17.50 -37.10
CA ASP A 303 -8.03 -16.79 -36.26
C ASP A 303 -7.51 -16.54 -34.84
N PHE A 304 -6.79 -17.50 -34.26
CA PHE A 304 -6.15 -17.34 -32.96
C PHE A 304 -5.09 -16.23 -32.99
N ALA A 305 -4.26 -16.17 -34.04
CA ALA A 305 -3.32 -15.08 -34.23
C ALA A 305 -4.04 -13.73 -34.38
N ARG A 306 -5.14 -13.68 -35.16
CA ARG A 306 -5.97 -12.47 -35.31
C ARG A 306 -6.55 -11.98 -33.98
N MET A 307 -7.01 -12.89 -33.12
CA MET A 307 -7.48 -12.58 -31.77
C MET A 307 -6.39 -11.86 -30.95
N ILE A 308 -5.17 -12.40 -30.96
CA ILE A 308 -4.04 -11.79 -30.25
C ILE A 308 -3.65 -10.44 -30.88
N THR A 309 -3.62 -10.32 -32.20
CA THR A 309 -3.22 -9.08 -32.88
C THR A 309 -4.27 -7.98 -32.81
N GLY A 310 -5.55 -8.33 -32.59
CA GLY A 310 -6.65 -7.39 -32.38
C GLY A 310 -6.86 -7.01 -30.91
N TRP A 311 -6.14 -7.61 -29.98
CA TRP A 311 -6.20 -7.33 -28.54
C TRP A 311 -5.78 -5.90 -28.22
N SER A 312 -6.43 -5.30 -27.22
CA SER A 312 -6.11 -3.97 -26.68
C SER A 312 -4.74 -3.83 -26.03
N ARG A 313 -4.01 -4.94 -25.83
CA ARG A 313 -2.75 -5.03 -25.07
C ARG A 313 -2.91 -4.82 -23.56
N LYS A 314 -4.14 -4.96 -23.04
CA LYS A 314 -4.42 -4.88 -21.60
C LYS A 314 -4.70 -6.24 -20.99
N ALA A 315 -3.97 -6.59 -19.93
CA ALA A 315 -4.14 -7.83 -19.16
C ALA A 315 -5.33 -7.74 -18.19
N GLU A 316 -6.50 -7.35 -18.73
CA GLU A 316 -7.74 -7.27 -17.96
C GLU A 316 -8.27 -8.66 -17.62
N TRP A 317 -8.83 -8.83 -16.42
CA TRP A 317 -9.30 -10.12 -15.93
C TRP A 317 -10.38 -10.76 -16.81
N ASN A 318 -11.16 -9.97 -17.55
CA ASN A 318 -12.19 -10.46 -18.47
C ASN A 318 -11.70 -10.59 -19.93
N SER A 319 -10.42 -10.32 -20.22
CA SER A 319 -9.88 -10.33 -21.57
C SER A 319 -9.48 -11.75 -22.00
N ARG A 320 -10.27 -12.35 -22.89
CA ARG A 320 -9.91 -13.61 -23.56
C ARG A 320 -8.64 -13.47 -24.43
N PRO A 321 -8.45 -12.39 -25.20
CA PRO A 321 -7.21 -12.21 -25.95
C PRO A 321 -5.97 -12.08 -25.06
N ALA A 322 -6.09 -11.52 -23.84
CA ALA A 322 -4.98 -11.52 -22.89
C ALA A 322 -4.65 -12.93 -22.39
N LEU A 323 -5.66 -13.77 -22.10
CA LEU A 323 -5.45 -15.18 -21.79
C LEU A 323 -4.76 -15.91 -22.95
N ALA A 324 -5.22 -15.68 -24.19
CA ALA A 324 -4.61 -16.25 -25.40
C ALA A 324 -3.13 -15.85 -25.53
N PHE A 325 -2.82 -14.56 -25.31
CA PHE A 325 -1.45 -14.05 -25.35
C PHE A 325 -0.58 -14.65 -24.25
N TYR A 326 -1.09 -14.77 -23.02
CA TYR A 326 -0.40 -15.47 -21.93
C TYR A 326 -0.06 -16.92 -22.30
N LEU A 327 -1.05 -17.69 -22.78
CA LEU A 327 -0.84 -19.09 -23.15
C LEU A 327 0.20 -19.21 -24.28
N PHE A 328 0.17 -18.28 -25.25
CA PHE A 328 1.19 -18.18 -26.29
C PHE A 328 2.58 -17.92 -25.70
N LYS A 329 2.71 -16.94 -24.81
CA LYS A 329 3.99 -16.60 -24.17
C LYS A 329 4.54 -17.78 -23.38
N MET A 330 3.71 -18.47 -22.59
CA MET A 330 4.13 -19.66 -21.84
C MET A 330 4.52 -20.83 -22.75
N ALA A 331 3.87 -20.99 -23.90
CA ALA A 331 4.23 -22.02 -24.87
C ALA A 331 5.61 -21.81 -25.53
N LEU A 332 6.27 -20.66 -25.31
CA LEU A 332 7.65 -20.39 -25.76
C LEU A 332 8.72 -20.95 -24.79
N GLY A 333 8.35 -21.36 -23.57
CA GLY A 333 9.29 -21.86 -22.57
C GLY A 333 10.17 -20.76 -22.01
N GLY A 334 11.50 -20.93 -22.01
CA GLY A 334 12.45 -19.96 -21.43
C GLY A 334 12.42 -18.56 -22.06
N ASP A 335 11.84 -18.40 -23.25
CA ASP A 335 11.62 -17.10 -23.91
C ASP A 335 10.33 -16.39 -23.44
N SER A 336 9.56 -17.01 -22.53
CA SER A 336 8.31 -16.44 -22.02
C SER A 336 8.48 -15.09 -21.31
N PRO A 337 9.56 -14.80 -20.57
CA PRO A 337 9.70 -13.51 -19.89
C PRO A 337 10.14 -12.37 -20.80
N SER A 338 10.54 -12.64 -22.05
CA SER A 338 11.01 -11.58 -22.96
C SER A 338 9.89 -10.61 -23.32
N VAL A 339 10.07 -9.33 -22.99
CA VAL A 339 9.08 -8.27 -23.30
C VAL A 339 8.96 -7.99 -24.80
N GLU A 340 9.99 -8.35 -25.58
CA GLU A 340 10.01 -8.31 -27.04
C GLU A 340 10.30 -9.69 -27.63
N PRO A 341 9.91 -9.96 -28.89
CA PRO A 341 10.32 -11.17 -29.60
C PRO A 341 11.86 -11.28 -29.67
N PRO A 342 12.47 -12.34 -29.09
CA PRO A 342 13.92 -12.52 -29.15
C PRO A 342 14.41 -12.62 -30.61
N PRO A 343 15.56 -12.04 -30.97
CA PRO A 343 16.09 -12.13 -32.33
C PRO A 343 16.29 -13.57 -32.83
N GLY A 344 16.59 -14.51 -31.91
CA GLY A 344 16.76 -15.93 -32.21
C GLY A 344 15.45 -16.74 -32.31
N LEU A 345 14.28 -16.13 -32.08
CA LEU A 345 13.00 -16.83 -32.14
C LEU A 345 12.57 -17.08 -33.59
N THR A 346 12.66 -18.34 -34.04
CA THR A 346 12.30 -18.75 -35.40
C THR A 346 10.78 -18.69 -35.64
N ASP A 347 10.39 -18.48 -36.90
CA ASP A 347 8.99 -18.50 -37.33
C ASP A 347 8.32 -19.86 -37.00
N GLU A 348 9.05 -20.95 -37.13
CA GLU A 348 8.55 -22.30 -36.83
C GLU A 348 8.22 -22.47 -35.35
N ARG A 349 9.12 -22.07 -34.44
CA ARG A 349 8.88 -22.09 -32.99
C ARG A 349 7.70 -21.22 -32.61
N LEU A 350 7.59 -20.03 -33.22
CA LEU A 350 6.47 -19.11 -32.98
C LEU A 350 5.13 -19.72 -33.43
N ARG A 351 5.04 -20.29 -34.64
CA ARG A 351 3.83 -20.98 -35.12
C ARG A 351 3.47 -22.17 -34.25
N ALA A 352 4.47 -22.93 -33.78
CA ALA A 352 4.24 -24.05 -32.88
C ALA A 352 3.70 -23.60 -31.51
N ALA A 353 4.21 -22.50 -30.96
CA ALA A 353 3.70 -21.91 -29.72
C ALA A 353 2.26 -21.39 -29.87
N LEU A 354 1.94 -20.72 -30.98
CA LEU A 354 0.57 -20.30 -31.29
C LEU A 354 -0.41 -21.48 -31.35
N ARG A 355 -0.03 -22.58 -32.02
CA ARG A 355 -0.87 -23.79 -32.08
C ARG A 355 -1.10 -24.39 -30.70
N ARG A 356 -0.03 -24.60 -29.91
CA ARG A 356 -0.16 -25.11 -28.54
C ARG A 356 -1.04 -24.23 -27.66
N ALA A 357 -0.92 -22.91 -27.78
CA ALA A 357 -1.73 -21.98 -27.02
C ALA A 357 -3.20 -22.01 -27.44
N GLN A 358 -3.47 -22.13 -28.75
CA GLN A 358 -4.81 -22.31 -29.27
C GLN A 358 -5.44 -23.61 -28.75
N ASP A 359 -4.73 -24.74 -28.87
CA ASP A 359 -5.20 -26.05 -28.42
C ASP A 359 -5.57 -26.00 -26.93
N ARG A 360 -4.70 -25.41 -26.09
CA ARG A 360 -4.98 -25.24 -24.66
C ARG A 360 -6.18 -24.32 -24.40
N LEU A 361 -6.27 -23.18 -25.09
CA LEU A 361 -7.39 -22.24 -24.91
C LEU A 361 -8.74 -22.89 -25.27
N GLU A 362 -8.78 -23.76 -26.28
CA GLU A 362 -10.01 -24.42 -26.76
C GLU A 362 -10.37 -25.67 -25.94
N THR A 363 -9.39 -26.35 -25.34
CA THR A 363 -9.62 -27.61 -24.61
C THR A 363 -9.72 -27.45 -23.09
N GLU A 364 -9.00 -26.49 -22.50
CA GLU A 364 -8.91 -26.32 -21.04
C GLU A 364 -9.83 -25.21 -20.50
N PHE A 365 -10.30 -24.29 -21.36
CA PHE A 365 -11.03 -23.09 -20.92
C PHE A 365 -12.39 -22.95 -21.58
N ALA A 366 -13.35 -22.40 -20.83
CA ALA A 366 -14.66 -22.02 -21.36
C ALA A 366 -14.53 -20.98 -22.50
N VAL A 367 -15.52 -20.93 -23.39
CA VAL A 367 -15.52 -20.04 -24.57
C VAL A 367 -15.44 -18.56 -24.19
N ASP A 368 -16.02 -18.18 -23.06
CA ASP A 368 -16.05 -16.83 -22.50
C ASP A 368 -14.97 -16.58 -21.44
N ALA A 369 -14.09 -17.56 -21.18
CA ALA A 369 -13.01 -17.41 -20.21
C ALA A 369 -12.06 -16.27 -20.60
N GLY A 370 -11.88 -15.32 -19.67
CA GLY A 370 -10.88 -14.27 -19.73
C GLY A 370 -9.62 -14.61 -18.92
N TYR A 371 -8.62 -13.71 -18.95
CA TYR A 371 -7.36 -13.83 -18.21
C TYR A 371 -7.52 -14.26 -16.74
N GLY A 372 -8.49 -13.66 -16.07
CA GLY A 372 -8.82 -13.90 -14.68
C GLY A 372 -9.47 -15.25 -14.41
N ALA A 373 -9.75 -16.08 -15.43
CA ALA A 373 -10.01 -17.51 -15.23
C ALA A 373 -8.80 -18.20 -14.60
N LEU A 374 -7.59 -17.74 -14.95
CA LEU A 374 -6.33 -18.27 -14.45
C LEU A 374 -5.72 -17.40 -13.35
N PHE A 375 -5.70 -16.07 -13.52
CA PHE A 375 -5.03 -15.15 -12.60
C PHE A 375 -5.98 -14.63 -11.55
N ARG A 376 -5.71 -14.99 -10.30
CA ARG A 376 -6.64 -14.78 -9.18
C ARG A 376 -5.93 -14.22 -7.96
N ILE A 377 -6.69 -13.55 -7.11
CA ILE A 377 -6.29 -13.26 -5.73
C ILE A 377 -7.03 -14.23 -4.80
N MET A 378 -6.34 -14.70 -3.76
CA MET A 378 -6.87 -15.66 -2.79
C MET A 378 -6.05 -15.59 -1.51
N ARG A 379 -6.72 -15.59 -0.36
CA ARG A 379 -6.03 -15.69 0.93
C ARG A 379 -5.45 -17.08 1.13
N GLU A 380 -4.37 -17.16 1.88
CA GLU A 380 -3.76 -18.45 2.22
C GLU A 380 -4.75 -19.32 3.01
N GLY A 381 -4.84 -20.61 2.66
CA GLY A 381 -5.75 -21.56 3.30
C GLY A 381 -7.19 -21.52 2.77
N GLU A 382 -7.56 -20.49 2.01
CA GLU A 382 -8.92 -20.35 1.47
C GLU A 382 -9.13 -21.09 0.15
N ARG A 383 -10.41 -21.32 -0.18
CA ARG A 383 -10.84 -21.88 -1.47
C ARG A 383 -11.42 -20.83 -2.40
N ARG A 384 -11.98 -19.75 -1.84
CA ARG A 384 -12.57 -18.66 -2.62
C ARG A 384 -11.46 -17.80 -3.21
N SER A 385 -11.67 -17.36 -4.44
CA SER A 385 -10.71 -16.55 -5.18
C SER A 385 -11.43 -15.59 -6.12
N TRP A 386 -10.77 -14.49 -6.47
CA TRP A 386 -11.34 -13.40 -7.27
C TRP A 386 -10.48 -13.15 -8.49
N ALA A 387 -11.12 -12.87 -9.63
CA ALA A 387 -10.41 -12.61 -10.88
C ALA A 387 -9.59 -11.32 -10.76
N VAL A 388 -8.36 -11.28 -11.26
CA VAL A 388 -7.55 -10.05 -11.24
C VAL A 388 -6.78 -9.89 -12.54
N GLY A 389 -6.53 -8.63 -12.91
CA GLY A 389 -5.69 -8.27 -14.05
C GLY A 389 -4.29 -7.85 -13.63
N GLY A 390 -3.41 -7.68 -14.62
CA GLY A 390 -2.00 -7.32 -14.39
C GLY A 390 -1.08 -8.54 -14.27
N GLY A 391 0.15 -8.30 -13.80
CA GLY A 391 1.20 -9.30 -13.69
C GLY A 391 2.59 -8.78 -14.03
N THR A 392 3.59 -9.63 -13.83
CA THR A 392 4.98 -9.36 -14.19
C THR A 392 5.45 -10.22 -15.36
N ALA A 393 6.58 -9.85 -15.96
CA ALA A 393 7.19 -10.63 -17.03
C ALA A 393 7.57 -12.05 -16.59
N VAL A 394 7.91 -12.27 -15.30
CA VAL A 394 8.50 -13.53 -14.83
C VAL A 394 7.49 -14.67 -14.89
N GLU A 395 6.33 -14.49 -14.27
CA GLU A 395 5.29 -15.52 -14.14
C GLU A 395 4.15 -15.34 -15.15
N ALA A 396 3.81 -14.10 -15.52
CA ALA A 396 2.72 -13.83 -16.45
C ALA A 396 3.22 -13.66 -17.90
N GLY A 397 4.54 -13.56 -18.14
CA GLY A 397 5.08 -13.25 -19.47
C GLY A 397 4.61 -11.89 -20.01
N MET A 398 4.02 -11.06 -19.15
CA MET A 398 3.38 -9.78 -19.45
C MET A 398 3.72 -8.80 -18.34
N ALA A 399 4.58 -7.84 -18.61
CA ALA A 399 4.89 -6.79 -17.66
C ALA A 399 3.85 -5.67 -17.72
N THR A 400 3.24 -5.34 -16.59
CA THR A 400 2.22 -4.29 -16.47
C THR A 400 2.53 -3.33 -15.32
N PRO A 401 2.05 -2.07 -15.35
CA PRO A 401 2.12 -1.14 -14.22
C PRO A 401 1.54 -1.73 -12.93
N ARG A 402 0.39 -2.41 -13.04
CA ARG A 402 -0.19 -3.21 -11.96
C ARG A 402 0.59 -4.51 -11.74
N ALA A 403 1.79 -4.37 -11.20
CA ALA A 403 2.68 -5.49 -10.92
C ALA A 403 2.19 -6.30 -9.71
N ILE A 404 1.61 -7.46 -9.99
CA ILE A 404 1.26 -8.50 -9.00
C ILE A 404 2.15 -9.71 -9.31
N ALA A 405 2.86 -10.21 -8.30
CA ALA A 405 3.60 -11.47 -8.41
C ALA A 405 2.63 -12.63 -8.13
N PHE A 406 2.63 -13.62 -9.02
CA PHE A 406 1.77 -14.80 -8.93
C PHE A 406 2.56 -16.09 -8.78
N GLU A 407 2.00 -17.05 -8.06
CA GLU A 407 2.50 -18.40 -7.97
C GLU A 407 1.44 -19.45 -8.39
N PRO A 408 1.83 -20.61 -8.94
CA PRO A 408 0.88 -21.67 -9.26
C PRO A 408 0.24 -22.25 -7.99
N ARG A 409 -1.09 -22.32 -7.97
CA ARG A 409 -1.87 -23.03 -6.94
C ARG A 409 -2.92 -23.92 -7.59
N GLY A 410 -2.57 -25.19 -7.78
CA GLY A 410 -3.40 -26.12 -8.55
C GLY A 410 -3.50 -25.69 -10.01
N ALA A 411 -4.72 -25.41 -10.48
CA ALA A 411 -4.98 -25.02 -11.87
C ALA A 411 -4.98 -23.50 -12.10
N VAL A 412 -4.75 -22.69 -11.06
CA VAL A 412 -4.76 -21.22 -11.14
C VAL A 412 -3.43 -20.62 -10.73
N MET A 413 -3.21 -19.36 -11.08
CA MET A 413 -2.12 -18.51 -10.63
C MET A 413 -2.67 -17.58 -9.54
N VAL A 414 -2.05 -17.55 -8.37
CA VAL A 414 -2.51 -16.79 -7.21
C VAL A 414 -1.53 -15.70 -6.86
N GLY A 415 -2.03 -14.46 -6.77
CA GLY A 415 -1.22 -13.32 -6.38
C GLY A 415 -0.81 -13.43 -4.91
N HIS A 416 0.47 -13.21 -4.62
CA HIS A 416 1.02 -13.29 -3.26
C HIS A 416 1.83 -12.04 -2.87
N ALA A 417 2.26 -11.21 -3.82
CA ALA A 417 3.01 -9.98 -3.56
C ALA A 417 2.79 -8.94 -4.66
N GLY A 418 3.35 -7.75 -4.46
CA GLY A 418 3.20 -6.59 -5.35
C GLY A 418 2.37 -5.52 -4.66
N GLN A 419 1.53 -4.80 -5.42
CA GLN A 419 0.71 -3.69 -4.90
C GLN A 419 -0.06 -4.10 -3.62
N ALA A 420 0.38 -3.59 -2.46
CA ALA A 420 -0.02 -4.08 -1.13
C ALA A 420 -0.91 -3.12 -0.33
N GLY A 421 -1.14 -1.92 -0.86
CA GLY A 421 -2.09 -0.94 -0.33
C GLY A 421 -2.08 0.28 -1.23
N LEU A 422 -3.06 0.40 -2.12
CA LEU A 422 -3.15 1.59 -2.98
C LEU A 422 -3.77 2.71 -2.18
N MET A 423 -3.11 3.86 -2.13
CA MET A 423 -3.70 5.12 -1.70
C MET A 423 -3.45 6.18 -2.77
N VAL A 424 -4.50 6.91 -3.15
CA VAL A 424 -4.34 8.08 -4.03
C VAL A 424 -4.93 9.29 -3.32
N VAL A 425 -4.14 10.36 -3.21
CA VAL A 425 -4.56 11.62 -2.60
C VAL A 425 -4.41 12.77 -3.57
N ALA A 426 -5.41 13.63 -3.63
CA ALA A 426 -5.34 14.93 -4.26
C ALA A 426 -5.46 16.00 -3.16
N PHE A 427 -4.50 16.93 -3.10
CA PHE A 427 -4.55 18.10 -2.20
C PHE A 427 -5.52 19.18 -2.71
N SER A 428 -6.71 18.77 -3.16
CA SER A 428 -7.81 19.67 -3.45
C SER A 428 -8.31 20.34 -2.15
N LYS A 429 -9.30 21.23 -2.26
CA LYS A 429 -9.97 21.83 -1.11
C LYS A 429 -11.46 21.44 -1.13
N PRO A 430 -11.93 20.53 -0.25
CA PRO A 430 -11.15 19.76 0.75
C PRO A 430 -10.22 18.72 0.11
N VAL A 431 -9.27 18.18 0.90
CA VAL A 431 -8.41 17.07 0.48
C VAL A 431 -9.30 15.87 0.16
N LYS A 432 -8.99 15.15 -0.92
CA LYS A 432 -9.71 13.95 -1.31
C LYS A 432 -8.71 12.81 -1.45
N SER A 433 -9.03 11.68 -0.84
CA SER A 433 -8.24 10.48 -1.03
C SER A 433 -9.09 9.23 -1.07
N VAL A 434 -8.51 8.20 -1.67
CA VAL A 434 -9.11 6.88 -1.83
C VAL A 434 -8.09 5.80 -1.50
N LEU A 435 -8.57 4.64 -1.07
CA LEU A 435 -7.74 3.50 -0.65
C LEU A 435 -8.31 2.16 -1.15
N ALA A 436 -7.44 1.18 -1.32
CA ALA A 436 -7.80 -0.23 -1.43
C ALA A 436 -6.65 -1.15 -0.96
N LEU A 437 -6.96 -2.12 -0.11
CA LEU A 437 -6.08 -3.23 0.24
C LEU A 437 -6.33 -4.45 -0.68
N PRO A 438 -5.34 -5.33 -0.87
CA PRO A 438 -5.53 -6.57 -1.62
C PRO A 438 -6.64 -7.46 -1.07
N PHE A 439 -6.78 -7.53 0.27
CA PHE A 439 -7.72 -8.44 0.94
C PHE A 439 -8.82 -7.74 1.72
N GLY A 440 -8.54 -7.35 2.95
CA GLY A 440 -9.53 -6.77 3.87
C GLY A 440 -8.84 -6.39 5.16
N GLU A 441 -9.52 -5.63 6.01
CA GLU A 441 -8.91 -5.07 7.21
C GLU A 441 -8.58 -6.13 8.27
N SER A 442 -9.30 -7.24 8.32
CA SER A 442 -9.19 -8.25 9.39
C SER A 442 -8.67 -9.61 8.92
N ASP A 443 -8.00 -10.34 9.81
CA ASP A 443 -7.61 -11.75 9.64
C ASP A 443 -8.53 -12.75 10.31
N LEU A 444 -9.53 -12.28 11.04
CA LEU A 444 -10.49 -13.18 11.65
C LEU A 444 -11.34 -13.84 10.55
N PRO A 445 -11.38 -15.18 10.45
CA PRO A 445 -12.10 -15.86 9.37
C PRO A 445 -13.59 -15.52 9.29
N ASP A 446 -14.20 -15.20 10.43
CA ASP A 446 -15.61 -14.83 10.53
C ASP A 446 -15.87 -13.32 10.38
N SER A 447 -14.81 -12.51 10.21
CA SER A 447 -14.98 -11.06 10.01
C SER A 447 -15.57 -10.77 8.63
N PRO A 448 -16.56 -9.85 8.54
CA PRO A 448 -17.03 -9.37 7.24
C PRO A 448 -15.91 -8.67 6.44
N HIS A 449 -14.85 -8.22 7.12
CA HIS A 449 -13.71 -7.51 6.55
C HIS A 449 -12.49 -8.42 6.28
N PHE A 450 -12.72 -9.72 6.14
CA PHE A 450 -11.67 -10.68 5.80
C PHE A 450 -11.24 -10.57 4.33
N GLU A 451 -12.21 -10.52 3.41
CA GLU A 451 -12.00 -10.60 1.95
C GLU A 451 -12.90 -9.64 1.16
N ASP A 452 -13.57 -8.71 1.83
CA ASP A 452 -14.49 -7.74 1.20
C ASP A 452 -13.78 -6.82 0.22
N GLN A 453 -12.62 -6.26 0.57
CA GLN A 453 -11.87 -5.39 -0.34
C GLN A 453 -11.30 -6.19 -1.53
N ALA A 454 -10.90 -7.45 -1.36
CA ALA A 454 -10.55 -8.33 -2.49
C ALA A 454 -11.71 -8.44 -3.48
N ARG A 455 -12.93 -8.68 -2.97
CA ARG A 455 -14.14 -8.93 -3.75
C ARG A 455 -14.72 -7.68 -4.40
N GLU A 456 -14.72 -6.57 -3.69
CA GLU A 456 -15.45 -5.37 -4.06
C GLU A 456 -14.55 -4.28 -4.63
N LEU A 457 -13.28 -4.24 -4.25
CA LEU A 457 -12.34 -3.17 -4.61
C LEU A 457 -11.20 -3.67 -5.49
N PHE A 458 -10.28 -4.44 -4.92
CA PHE A 458 -9.02 -4.80 -5.56
C PHE A 458 -9.24 -5.60 -6.84
N SER A 459 -10.03 -6.68 -6.82
CA SER A 459 -10.33 -7.48 -8.02
C SER A 459 -11.03 -6.67 -9.13
N ARG A 460 -11.74 -5.60 -8.75
CA ARG A 460 -12.49 -4.74 -9.66
C ARG A 460 -11.73 -3.51 -10.12
N SER A 461 -10.48 -3.32 -9.65
CA SER A 461 -9.68 -2.12 -9.92
C SER A 461 -10.37 -0.84 -9.44
N THR A 462 -11.09 -0.91 -8.32
CA THR A 462 -11.77 0.24 -7.70
C THR A 462 -11.22 0.48 -6.30
N THR A 463 -11.61 1.62 -5.71
CA THR A 463 -11.17 2.05 -4.39
C THR A 463 -12.35 2.53 -3.56
N MET A 464 -12.16 2.60 -2.24
CA MET A 464 -13.09 3.26 -1.33
C MET A 464 -12.59 4.66 -0.97
N ASN A 465 -13.49 5.53 -0.53
CA ASN A 465 -13.11 6.83 0.01
C ASN A 465 -12.47 6.64 1.39
N THR A 466 -11.41 7.40 1.67
CA THR A 466 -10.80 7.43 3.01
C THR A 466 -11.60 8.26 4.00
N TRP A 467 -12.64 8.98 3.57
CA TRP A 467 -13.44 9.89 4.37
C TRP A 467 -12.63 10.95 5.13
N PHE A 468 -11.43 11.27 4.64
CA PHE A 468 -10.46 12.10 5.34
C PHE A 468 -11.08 13.42 5.83
N GLN A 469 -11.13 13.59 7.15
CA GLN A 469 -11.77 14.71 7.85
C GLN A 469 -13.25 14.99 7.49
N ASP A 470 -13.95 14.06 6.84
CA ASP A 470 -15.38 14.13 6.55
C ASP A 470 -16.16 13.12 7.40
N ARG A 471 -16.09 13.31 8.71
CA ARG A 471 -16.81 12.50 9.70
C ARG A 471 -18.30 12.37 9.38
N LYS A 472 -18.93 13.43 8.87
CA LYS A 472 -20.37 13.44 8.55
C LYS A 472 -20.70 12.45 7.42
N SER A 473 -19.83 12.33 6.41
CA SER A 473 -20.03 11.35 5.35
C SER A 473 -19.61 9.94 5.78
N LEU A 474 -18.54 9.81 6.58
CA LEU A 474 -18.15 8.55 7.22
C LEU A 474 -19.32 7.92 7.99
N GLU A 475 -19.98 8.70 8.84
CA GLU A 475 -21.10 8.22 9.68
C GLU A 475 -22.29 7.68 8.88
N LYS A 476 -22.41 8.00 7.58
CA LYS A 476 -23.43 7.41 6.70
C LYS A 476 -23.06 6.03 6.16
N HIS A 477 -21.77 5.69 6.20
CA HIS A 477 -21.21 4.46 5.67
C HIS A 477 -20.67 3.55 6.79
N SER A 478 -20.69 4.02 8.04
CA SER A 478 -20.32 3.25 9.22
C SER A 478 -21.54 2.61 9.89
N LYS A 479 -21.36 1.38 10.39
CA LYS A 479 -22.32 0.71 11.26
C LYS A 479 -21.69 0.25 12.58
N ASP A 480 -20.40 0.47 12.77
CA ASP A 480 -19.66 0.04 13.94
C ASP A 480 -18.94 1.23 14.57
N ARG A 481 -19.23 1.45 15.85
CA ARG A 481 -18.67 2.51 16.67
C ARG A 481 -18.30 1.95 18.02
N LYS A 482 -17.08 2.26 18.45
CA LYS A 482 -16.55 1.90 19.76
C LYS A 482 -16.09 3.17 20.47
N GLU A 483 -16.50 3.31 21.73
CA GLU A 483 -15.89 4.27 22.65
C GLU A 483 -15.00 3.52 23.64
N LEU A 484 -13.82 4.04 23.89
CA LEU A 484 -12.82 3.55 24.84
C LEU A 484 -12.44 4.67 25.80
N ILE A 485 -11.86 4.28 26.94
CA ILE A 485 -11.32 5.20 27.94
C ILE A 485 -9.82 4.91 28.09
N PHE A 486 -9.00 5.94 27.86
CA PHE A 486 -7.54 5.90 28.01
C PHE A 486 -7.10 6.76 29.18
#